data_AF-A0A3R8WJ36-F1
#
_entry.id   AF-A0A3R8WJ36-F1
#
_cell.length_a   1.000
_cell.length_b   1.000
_cell.length_c   1.000
_cell.angle_alpha   90.00
_cell.angle_beta   90.00
_cell.angle_gamma   90.00
#
_symmetry.space_group_name_H-M   'P 1'
#
loop_
_entity.id
_entity.type
_entity.pdbx_description
1 polymer ?
#
loop_
_entity_poly.entity_id
_entity_poly.type
_entity_poly.pdbx_seq_one_letter_code
_entity_poly.pdbx_strand_id
1 'polypeptide(L)'
;MADSRNEPSMDEILASIKRIIADDDRNRPARKSASKSAAVDAEQDEVLELTDADDNAGSGEVLLDTNKAQSLRHSFSALQTLAEPGAAPQIVRSGETSLEGLTRDLLRPMLKDWLDTHLPPIVEAMVEREITRITKKG
;
A
#
# COMPACT_ATOMS: atom_id res chain seq x y z
N MET A 1 -21.85 -2.76 39.54
CA MET A 1 -22.00 -3.74 38.44
C MET A 1 -21.52 -3.03 37.18
N ALA A 2 -20.42 -3.50 36.60
CA ALA A 2 -19.65 -2.77 35.59
C ALA A 2 -20.38 -2.76 34.24
N ASP A 3 -20.33 -1.61 33.57
CA ASP A 3 -20.85 -1.40 32.22
C ASP A 3 -20.12 -2.31 31.23
N SER A 4 -20.75 -3.39 30.79
CA SER A 4 -20.45 -4.01 29.49
C SER A 4 -20.99 -3.08 28.40
N ARG A 5 -20.36 -1.92 28.27
CA ARG A 5 -20.58 -0.93 27.21
C ARG A 5 -20.32 -1.63 25.89
N ASN A 6 -21.39 -2.21 25.35
CA ASN A 6 -21.67 -2.58 23.97
C ASN A 6 -20.48 -2.27 23.05
N GLU A 7 -19.48 -3.15 23.05
CA GLU A 7 -18.47 -3.14 22.00
C GLU A 7 -19.25 -3.36 20.70
N PRO A 8 -19.15 -2.43 19.74
CA PRO A 8 -19.94 -2.51 18.53
C PRO A 8 -19.69 -3.87 17.87
N SER A 9 -20.76 -4.53 17.45
CA SER A 9 -20.63 -5.81 16.76
C SER A 9 -19.81 -5.62 15.49
N MET A 10 -19.07 -6.65 15.08
CA MET A 10 -18.28 -6.64 13.84
C MET A 10 -19.10 -6.12 12.64
N ASP A 11 -20.37 -6.52 12.57
CA ASP A 11 -21.29 -6.10 11.51
C ASP A 11 -21.63 -4.60 11.57
N GLU A 12 -21.66 -4.00 12.77
CA GLU A 12 -21.87 -2.56 12.96
C GLU A 12 -20.63 -1.76 12.53
N ILE A 13 -19.43 -2.29 12.83
CA ILE A 13 -18.16 -1.70 12.36
C ILE A 13 -18.12 -1.72 10.82
N LEU A 14 -18.45 -2.86 10.21
CA LEU A 14 -18.47 -3.00 8.74
C LEU A 14 -19.56 -2.13 8.10
N ALA A 15 -20.74 -2.02 8.72
CA ALA A 15 -21.80 -1.15 8.24
C ALA A 15 -21.41 0.34 8.31
N SER A 16 -20.69 0.74 9.37
CA SER A 16 -20.18 2.11 9.53
C SER A 16 -19.14 2.46 8.46
N ILE A 17 -18.17 1.56 8.22
CA ILE A 17 -17.16 1.74 7.16
C ILE A 17 -17.82 1.82 5.78
N LYS A 18 -18.76 0.90 5.48
CA LYS A 18 -19.50 0.90 4.20
C LYS A 18 -20.28 2.19 3.98
N ARG A 19 -20.89 2.74 5.03
CA ARG A 19 -21.62 4.02 4.96
C ARG A 19 -20.69 5.20 4.71
N ILE A 20 -19.55 5.26 5.39
CA ILE A 20 -18.56 6.34 5.22
C ILE A 20 -18.02 6.35 3.78
N ILE A 21 -17.68 5.19 3.22
CA ILE A 21 -17.17 5.09 1.84
C ILE A 21 -18.24 5.50 0.82
N ALA A 22 -19.49 5.08 1.02
CA ALA A 22 -20.59 5.44 0.13
C ALA A 22 -20.95 6.94 0.19
N ASP A 23 -20.87 7.57 1.37
CA ASP A 23 -21.05 9.02 1.52
C ASP A 23 -19.84 9.81 0.99
N ASP A 24 -18.61 9.29 1.12
CA ASP A 24 -17.39 9.94 0.63
C ASP A 24 -17.30 9.93 -0.91
N ASP A 25 -17.70 8.84 -1.57
CA ASP A 25 -17.76 8.77 -3.04
C ASP A 25 -18.81 9.75 -3.60
N ARG A 26 -19.91 9.96 -2.88
CA ARG A 26 -20.94 10.97 -3.22
C ARG A 26 -20.50 12.41 -2.97
N ASN A 27 -19.59 12.63 -2.04
CA ASN A 27 -19.08 13.96 -1.69
C ASN A 27 -17.76 14.32 -2.41
N ARG A 28 -17.27 13.44 -3.29
CA ARG A 28 -16.13 13.74 -4.15
C ARG A 28 -16.48 14.91 -5.08
N PRO A 29 -15.79 16.06 -5.02
CA PRO A 29 -16.11 17.19 -5.86
C PRO A 29 -15.88 16.81 -7.33
N ALA A 30 -16.98 16.72 -8.07
CA ALA A 30 -17.00 16.45 -9.49
C ALA A 30 -16.08 17.43 -10.22
N ARG A 31 -14.95 16.93 -10.74
CA ARG A 31 -14.17 17.63 -11.75
C ARG A 31 -15.05 17.73 -13.00
N LYS A 32 -15.66 18.89 -13.19
CA LYS A 32 -16.32 19.29 -14.44
C LYS A 32 -15.29 19.26 -15.58
N SER A 33 -15.26 18.17 -16.34
CA SER A 33 -15.06 18.26 -17.79
C SER A 33 -16.27 17.63 -18.47
N ALA A 34 -16.89 18.42 -19.33
CA ALA A 34 -18.16 18.14 -19.96
C ALA A 34 -18.10 16.93 -20.91
N SER A 35 -19.13 16.08 -20.78
CA SER A 35 -19.88 15.38 -21.84
C SER A 35 -19.11 14.69 -22.97
N LYS A 36 -19.25 13.35 -23.05
CA LYS A 36 -20.22 12.71 -23.96
C LYS A 36 -20.37 11.20 -23.66
N SER A 37 -21.62 10.78 -23.45
CA SER A 37 -22.18 9.43 -23.62
C SER A 37 -21.67 8.31 -22.69
N ALA A 38 -22.45 7.92 -21.67
CA ALA A 38 -23.61 7.01 -21.71
C ALA A 38 -23.20 5.55 -21.43
N ALA A 39 -23.53 5.13 -20.20
CA ALA A 39 -23.78 3.76 -19.74
C ALA A 39 -22.83 2.64 -20.21
N VAL A 40 -21.88 2.29 -19.35
CA VAL A 40 -21.45 0.89 -19.14
C VAL A 40 -21.29 0.65 -17.65
N ASP A 41 -22.35 0.08 -17.06
CA ASP A 41 -22.26 -0.70 -15.83
C ASP A 41 -21.72 -2.08 -16.21
N ALA A 42 -20.48 -2.34 -15.84
CA ALA A 42 -19.91 -3.67 -15.72
C ALA A 42 -18.59 -3.55 -14.96
N GLU A 43 -18.64 -3.77 -13.64
CA GLU A 43 -17.48 -4.29 -12.93
C GLU A 43 -17.08 -5.62 -13.59
N GLN A 44 -15.91 -5.65 -14.21
CA GLN A 44 -15.06 -6.82 -14.41
C GLN A 44 -13.74 -6.36 -15.05
N ASP A 45 -12.66 -6.49 -14.29
CA ASP A 45 -11.32 -6.74 -14.80
C ASP A 45 -10.84 -5.88 -15.98
N GLU A 46 -10.39 -4.65 -15.71
CA GLU A 46 -9.25 -4.11 -16.48
C GLU A 46 -7.97 -4.85 -16.03
N VAL A 47 -7.94 -6.16 -16.27
CA VAL A 47 -6.67 -6.79 -16.60
C VAL A 47 -6.30 -6.19 -17.94
N LEU A 48 -5.34 -5.27 -17.94
CA LEU A 48 -4.74 -4.77 -19.16
C LEU A 48 -4.07 -5.97 -19.85
N GLU A 49 -4.79 -6.63 -20.75
CA GLU A 49 -4.24 -7.61 -21.68
C GLU A 49 -3.16 -6.88 -22.51
N LEU A 50 -1.90 -7.13 -22.18
CA LEU A 50 -0.73 -6.57 -22.85
C LEU A 50 -0.57 -7.04 -24.32
N THR A 51 -1.58 -7.70 -24.86
CA THR A 51 -1.65 -8.18 -26.24
C THR A 51 -2.14 -7.11 -27.21
N ASP A 52 -2.77 -6.03 -26.75
CA ASP A 52 -3.17 -4.89 -27.60
C ASP A 52 -2.03 -3.87 -27.84
N ALA A 53 -0.78 -4.33 -27.79
CA ALA A 53 0.39 -3.51 -28.10
C ALA A 53 0.70 -3.44 -29.62
N ASP A 54 -0.29 -3.59 -30.50
CA ASP A 54 -0.06 -3.63 -31.96
C ASP A 54 -0.47 -2.37 -32.74
N ASP A 55 -1.02 -1.34 -32.10
CA ASP A 55 -1.43 -0.10 -32.80
C ASP A 55 -0.61 1.16 -32.44
N ASN A 56 0.64 0.97 -32.01
CA ASN A 56 1.63 2.05 -32.01
C ASN A 56 2.93 1.61 -32.70
N ALA A 57 2.80 1.11 -33.94
CA ALA A 57 3.91 0.93 -34.87
C ALA A 57 4.41 2.28 -35.41
N GLY A 58 4.76 3.20 -34.50
CA GLY A 58 5.53 4.39 -34.80
C GLY A 58 7.01 4.03 -34.97
N SER A 59 7.40 3.62 -36.18
CA SER A 59 8.75 3.78 -36.74
C SER A 59 9.94 3.60 -35.79
N GLY A 60 10.05 2.44 -35.14
CA GLY A 60 11.24 1.98 -34.46
C GLY A 60 11.62 0.62 -35.03
N GLU A 61 12.82 0.52 -35.60
CA GLU A 61 13.40 -0.70 -36.17
C GLU A 61 13.08 -1.93 -35.31
N VAL A 62 12.50 -2.97 -35.93
CA VAL A 62 12.21 -4.24 -35.27
C VAL A 62 13.54 -4.94 -34.99
N LEU A 63 14.15 -4.62 -33.84
CA LEU A 63 15.48 -5.09 -33.44
C LEU A 63 15.52 -6.57 -33.05
N LEU A 64 14.37 -7.26 -33.03
CA LEU A 64 14.25 -8.67 -32.70
C LEU A 64 13.53 -9.42 -33.81
N ASP A 65 14.16 -10.48 -34.29
CA ASP A 65 13.52 -11.45 -35.18
C ASP A 65 12.27 -12.04 -34.48
N THR A 66 11.14 -12.06 -35.17
CA THR A 66 9.84 -12.55 -34.66
C THR A 66 9.96 -13.94 -34.03
N ASN A 67 10.80 -14.80 -34.60
CA ASN A 67 11.03 -16.14 -34.09
C ASN A 67 11.77 -16.13 -32.73
N LYS A 68 12.75 -15.22 -32.56
CA LYS A 68 13.45 -15.03 -31.28
C LYS A 68 12.52 -14.47 -30.20
N ALA A 69 11.65 -13.52 -30.57
CA ALA A 69 10.64 -13.00 -29.66
C ALA A 69 9.67 -14.09 -29.17
N GLN A 70 9.22 -14.99 -30.05
CA GLN A 70 8.38 -16.12 -29.68
C GLN A 70 9.11 -17.12 -28.77
N SER A 71 10.38 -17.39 -29.04
CA SER A 71 11.21 -18.27 -28.21
C SER A 71 11.40 -17.71 -26.80
N LEU A 72 11.65 -16.40 -26.67
CA LEU A 72 11.76 -15.73 -25.38
C LEU A 72 10.44 -15.81 -24.60
N ARG A 73 9.29 -15.55 -25.25
CA ARG A 73 7.96 -15.69 -24.60
C ARG A 73 7.74 -17.11 -24.08
N HIS A 74 8.14 -18.13 -24.85
CA HIS A 74 8.03 -19.52 -24.42
C HIS A 74 8.94 -19.84 -23.22
N SER A 75 10.19 -19.35 -23.22
CA SER A 75 11.10 -19.51 -22.07
C SER A 75 10.60 -18.79 -20.83
N PHE A 76 10.08 -17.57 -20.97
CA PHE A 76 9.48 -16.83 -19.85
C PHE A 76 8.23 -17.52 -19.30
N SER A 77 7.37 -18.09 -20.16
CA SER A 77 6.22 -18.87 -19.72
C SER A 77 6.64 -20.10 -18.91
N ALA A 78 7.71 -20.80 -19.31
CA ALA A 78 8.24 -21.94 -18.57
C ALA A 78 8.88 -21.54 -17.23
N LEU A 79 9.48 -20.35 -17.15
CA LEU A 79 9.98 -19.81 -15.88
C LEU A 79 8.84 -19.37 -14.97
N GLN A 80 7.76 -18.82 -15.52
CA GLN A 80 6.60 -18.40 -14.74
C GLN A 80 5.84 -19.59 -14.14
N THR A 81 5.75 -20.72 -14.85
CA THR A 81 5.18 -21.95 -14.29
C THR A 81 6.08 -22.57 -13.22
N LEU A 82 7.40 -22.44 -13.33
CA LEU A 82 8.33 -22.82 -12.26
C LEU A 82 8.32 -21.84 -11.08
N ALA A 83 8.00 -20.58 -11.33
CA ALA A 83 7.98 -19.50 -10.35
C ALA A 83 6.62 -19.32 -9.67
N GLU A 84 5.62 -20.14 -9.98
CA GLU A 84 4.40 -20.23 -9.17
C GLU A 84 4.83 -20.59 -7.73
N PRO A 85 4.59 -19.70 -6.74
CA PRO A 85 4.71 -20.11 -5.37
C PRO A 85 3.58 -21.12 -5.13
N GLY A 86 3.91 -22.41 -5.12
CA GLY A 86 2.97 -23.51 -4.86
C GLY A 86 2.29 -23.47 -3.47
N ALA A 87 2.51 -22.40 -2.71
CA ALA A 87 1.81 -22.09 -1.47
C ALA A 87 1.43 -20.61 -1.46
N ALA A 88 0.14 -20.33 -1.22
CA ALA A 88 -0.31 -18.98 -0.88
C ALA A 88 0.61 -18.42 0.22
N PRO A 89 0.99 -17.11 0.18
CA PRO A 89 1.85 -16.54 1.19
C PRO A 89 1.17 -16.73 2.55
N GLN A 90 1.70 -17.65 3.34
CA GLN A 90 1.31 -17.76 4.73
C GLN A 90 1.75 -16.45 5.36
N ILE A 91 0.78 -15.61 5.72
CA ILE A 91 0.96 -14.46 6.60
C ILE A 91 1.25 -15.03 8.00
N VAL A 92 2.37 -15.76 8.14
CA VAL A 92 2.98 -15.98 9.45
C VAL A 92 3.39 -14.58 9.90
N ARG A 93 2.68 -14.07 10.91
CA ARG A 93 2.84 -12.76 11.57
C ARG A 93 3.83 -11.87 10.84
N SER A 94 3.31 -10.89 10.09
CA SER A 94 3.95 -10.06 9.05
C SER A 94 5.40 -9.59 9.21
N GLY A 95 6.12 -9.89 10.29
CA GLY A 95 7.50 -9.53 10.55
C GLY A 95 8.46 -10.64 11.02
N GLU A 96 8.16 -11.94 10.91
CA GLU A 96 9.10 -13.02 11.32
C GLU A 96 9.92 -13.62 10.16
N THR A 97 9.43 -13.61 8.92
CA THR A 97 10.17 -14.10 7.73
C THR A 97 10.08 -13.17 6.52
N SER A 98 9.52 -11.97 6.68
CA SER A 98 9.46 -10.95 5.64
C SER A 98 10.76 -10.13 5.61
N LEU A 99 11.06 -9.51 4.47
CA LEU A 99 12.14 -8.53 4.30
C LEU A 99 12.14 -7.46 5.40
N GLU A 100 10.96 -7.10 5.90
CA GLU A 100 10.78 -6.16 7.01
C GLU A 100 11.51 -6.64 8.28
N GLY A 101 11.47 -7.94 8.58
CA GLY A 101 12.20 -8.53 9.71
C GLY A 101 13.70 -8.29 9.61
N LEU A 102 14.29 -8.59 8.44
CA LEU A 102 15.72 -8.37 8.19
C LEU A 102 16.08 -6.87 8.23
N THR A 103 15.24 -6.02 7.66
CA THR A 103 15.46 -4.58 7.63
C THR A 103 15.38 -3.98 9.04
N ARG A 104 14.45 -4.45 9.88
CA ARG A 104 14.33 -4.04 11.28
C ARG A 104 15.54 -4.47 12.11
N ASP A 105 16.05 -5.68 11.89
CA ASP A 105 17.22 -6.16 12.63
C ASP A 105 18.48 -5.35 12.28
N LEU A 106 18.60 -4.90 11.03
CA LEU A 106 19.67 -4.00 10.58
C LEU A 106 19.48 -2.56 11.08
N LEU A 107 18.25 -2.04 11.13
CA LEU A 107 17.95 -0.67 11.56
C LEU A 107 17.97 -0.49 13.08
N ARG A 108 17.67 -1.55 13.85
CA ARG A 108 17.63 -1.52 15.31
C ARG A 108 18.90 -0.94 15.96
N PRO A 109 20.13 -1.39 15.63
CA PRO A 109 21.33 -0.83 16.24
C PRO A 109 21.56 0.64 15.88
N MET A 110 21.26 1.05 14.63
CA MET A 110 21.46 2.43 14.19
C MET A 110 20.46 3.40 14.86
N LEU A 111 19.19 2.98 14.99
CA LEU A 111 18.18 3.76 15.69
C LEU A 111 18.49 3.86 17.18
N LYS A 112 19.01 2.79 17.80
CA LYS A 112 19.42 2.82 19.21
C LYS A 112 20.55 3.83 19.44
N ASP A 113 21.61 3.78 18.64
CA ASP A 113 22.76 4.69 18.78
C ASP A 113 22.36 6.16 18.56
N TRP A 114 21.48 6.39 17.58
CA TRP A 114 20.91 7.70 17.33
C TRP A 114 20.07 8.20 18.51
N LEU A 115 19.18 7.35 19.05
CA LEU A 115 18.35 7.70 20.21
C LEU A 115 19.23 7.97 21.45
N ASP A 116 20.23 7.14 21.71
CA ASP A 116 21.14 7.34 22.85
C ASP A 116 21.87 8.69 22.76
N THR A 117 22.22 9.13 21.54
CA THR A 117 22.93 10.40 21.30
C THR A 117 21.99 11.61 21.32
N HIS A 118 20.79 11.50 20.75
CA HIS A 118 19.94 12.66 20.48
C HIS A 118 18.72 12.79 21.39
N LEU A 119 18.29 11.72 22.06
CA LEU A 119 17.13 11.76 22.96
C LEU A 119 17.37 12.63 24.21
N PRO A 120 18.53 12.56 24.90
CA PRO A 120 18.77 13.37 26.10
C PRO A 120 18.55 14.89 25.88
N PRO A 121 19.18 15.55 24.89
CA PRO A 121 19.01 17.00 24.72
C PRO A 121 17.59 17.39 24.29
N ILE A 122 16.88 16.51 23.56
CA ILE A 122 15.48 16.77 23.15
C ILE A 122 14.56 16.78 24.39
N VAL A 123 14.76 15.82 25.29
CA VAL A 123 13.96 15.70 26.51
C VAL A 123 14.26 16.84 27.47
N GLU A 124 15.53 17.21 27.66
CA GLU A 124 15.92 18.35 28.50
C GLU A 124 15.25 19.65 28.03
N ALA A 125 15.33 19.97 26.74
CA ALA A 125 14.68 21.15 26.18
C ALA A 125 13.15 21.13 26.33
N MET A 126 12.52 19.94 26.27
CA MET A 126 11.08 19.80 26.48
C MET A 126 10.70 19.98 27.96
N VAL A 127 11.49 19.41 28.88
CA VAL A 127 11.28 19.51 30.33
C VAL A 127 11.49 20.95 30.81
N GLU A 128 12.51 21.66 30.34
CA GLU A 128 12.73 23.08 30.67
C GLU A 128 11.54 23.96 30.25
N ARG A 129 11.00 23.73 29.05
CA ARG A 129 9.78 24.41 28.58
C ARG A 129 8.59 24.11 29.48
N GLU A 130 8.45 22.86 29.92
CA GLU A 130 7.34 22.44 30.78
C GLU A 130 7.45 23.02 32.20
N ILE A 131 8.66 23.07 32.78
CA ILE A 131 8.90 23.72 34.08
C ILE A 131 8.65 25.24 34.00
N THR A 132 9.13 25.89 32.94
CA THR A 132 8.90 27.33 32.71
C THR A 132 7.41 27.65 32.59
N ARG A 133 6.66 26.75 31.94
CA ARG A 133 5.20 26.88 31.80
C ARG A 133 4.47 26.75 33.14
N ILE A 134 4.88 25.79 33.98
CA ILE A 134 4.27 25.58 35.30
C ILE A 134 4.60 26.74 36.24
N THR A 135 5.86 27.17 36.28
CA THR A 135 6.34 28.27 37.14
C THR A 135 5.79 29.65 36.76
N LYS A 136 5.38 29.85 35.49
CA LYS A 136 4.69 31.07 35.06
C LYS A 136 3.18 31.05 35.33
N LYS A 137 2.59 29.86 35.50
CA LYS A 137 1.14 29.67 35.71
C LYS A 137 0.77 29.53 37.20
N GLY A 138 1.69 29.07 38.04
CA GLY A 138 1.57 29.12 39.50
C GLY A 138 1.95 30.48 40.05
#